data_AF-A0A9W9D1N8-F1
#
_entry.id   AF-A0A9W9D1N8-F1
#
_cell.length_a   1.000
_cell.length_b   1.000
_cell.length_c   1.000
_cell.angle_alpha   90.00
_cell.angle_beta   90.00
_cell.angle_gamma   90.00
#
_symmetry.space_group_name_H-M   'P 1'
#
loop_
_entity.id
_entity.type
_entity.pdbx_description
1 polymer ?
#
loop_
_entity_poly.entity_id
_entity_poly.type
_entity_poly.pdbx_seq_one_letter_code
_entity_poly.pdbx_strand_id
1 'polypeptide(L)'
;MATPTLTGQQIADLADAHPPIQPADIGIAINVLVYILLVIGFLVVSARIFLFYIPASAFAITSTYYGNGAKDNHIDDLLKIRAAQYFIYFEITYFFASTLTKFAIAFTTLRICVERKTYWIIIINVLVMLVVVIFCLGLGLGNCKPLAATWNPALYV
;
A
#
# COMPACT_ATOMS: atom_id res chain seq x y z
N MET A 1 -3.18 -41.66 1.55
CA MET A 1 -1.99 -40.99 2.09
C MET A 1 -2.40 -39.57 2.40
N ALA A 2 -2.49 -39.19 3.67
CA ALA A 2 -2.81 -37.82 4.04
C ALA A 2 -1.62 -36.93 3.62
N THR A 3 -1.83 -36.03 2.66
CA THR A 3 -0.90 -34.94 2.41
C THR A 3 -0.69 -34.19 3.72
N PRO A 4 0.54 -34.04 4.23
CA PRO A 4 0.76 -33.27 5.45
C PRO A 4 0.23 -31.87 5.20
N THR A 5 -0.80 -31.48 5.95
CA THR A 5 -1.36 -30.13 5.92
C THR A 5 -0.23 -29.19 6.36
N LEU A 6 0.39 -28.51 5.40
CA LEU A 6 1.45 -27.55 5.66
C LEU A 6 0.94 -26.52 6.67
N THR A 7 1.75 -26.18 7.67
CA THR A 7 1.39 -25.12 8.62
C THR A 7 1.37 -23.78 7.91
N GLY A 8 0.60 -22.80 8.41
CA GLY A 8 0.54 -21.46 7.82
C GLY A 8 1.91 -20.80 7.68
N GLN A 9 2.84 -21.08 8.61
CA GLN A 9 4.22 -20.59 8.53
C GLN A 9 4.99 -21.23 7.37
N GLN A 10 4.86 -22.55 7.16
CA GLN A 10 5.51 -23.24 6.05
C GLN A 10 5.00 -22.72 4.69
N ILE A 11 3.72 -22.38 4.59
CA ILE A 11 3.13 -21.77 3.39
C ILE A 11 3.74 -20.39 3.14
N ALA A 12 3.96 -19.59 4.19
CA ALA A 12 4.63 -18.29 4.07
C ALA A 12 6.09 -18.45 3.61
N ASP A 13 6.83 -19.37 4.22
CA ASP A 13 8.24 -19.62 3.86
C ASP A 13 8.37 -20.12 2.40
N LEU A 14 7.43 -20.95 1.94
CA LEU A 14 7.36 -21.39 0.54
C LEU A 14 7.02 -20.23 -0.40
N ALA A 15 6.02 -19.42 -0.07
CA ALA A 15 5.67 -18.23 -0.85
C ALA A 15 6.85 -17.26 -0.96
N ASP A 16 7.61 -17.07 0.12
CA ASP A 16 8.81 -16.22 0.15
C ASP A 16 9.97 -16.75 -0.72
N ALA A 17 9.99 -18.04 -1.01
CA ALA A 17 10.97 -18.66 -1.90
C ALA A 17 10.60 -18.54 -3.39
N HIS A 18 9.34 -18.25 -3.74
CA HIS A 18 8.93 -18.13 -5.14
C HIS A 18 9.54 -16.90 -5.83
N PRO A 19 10.15 -17.04 -7.03
CA PRO A 19 10.71 -15.92 -7.75
C PRO A 19 9.60 -15.02 -8.34
N PRO A 20 9.88 -13.72 -8.55
CA PRO A 20 8.95 -12.82 -9.24
C PRO A 20 8.74 -13.25 -10.70
N ILE A 21 7.51 -13.07 -11.18
CA ILE A 21 7.08 -13.25 -12.57
C ILE A 21 6.98 -11.91 -13.30
N GLN A 22 6.89 -11.93 -14.62
CA GLN A 22 6.62 -10.71 -15.38
C GLN A 22 5.17 -10.23 -15.15
N PRO A 23 4.93 -8.91 -15.02
CA PRO A 23 3.58 -8.38 -14.88
C PRO A 23 2.75 -8.71 -16.12
N ALA A 24 1.52 -9.18 -15.92
CA ALA A 24 0.59 -9.54 -16.99
C ALA A 24 -0.74 -8.79 -16.85
N ASP A 25 -1.53 -8.79 -17.92
CA ASP A 25 -2.85 -8.15 -17.99
C ASP A 25 -2.86 -6.69 -17.48
N ILE A 26 -3.68 -6.38 -16.47
CA ILE A 26 -3.83 -5.04 -15.89
C ILE A 26 -2.57 -4.66 -15.09
N GLY A 27 -1.80 -5.63 -14.60
CA GLY A 27 -0.54 -5.40 -13.91
C GLY A 27 0.47 -4.60 -14.74
N ILE A 28 0.46 -4.74 -16.08
CA ILE A 28 1.30 -3.95 -16.98
C ILE A 28 0.91 -2.47 -16.91
N ALA A 29 -0.38 -2.18 -17.01
CA ALA A 29 -0.91 -0.81 -16.96
C ALA A 29 -0.64 -0.16 -15.59
N ILE A 30 -0.83 -0.91 -14.50
CA ILE A 30 -0.51 -0.44 -13.14
C ILE A 30 0.98 -0.08 -13.04
N ASN A 31 1.86 -0.94 -13.52
CA ASN A 31 3.29 -0.73 -13.44
C ASN A 31 3.74 0.53 -14.21
N VAL A 32 3.26 0.69 -15.46
CA VAL A 32 3.51 1.90 -16.27
C VAL A 32 2.99 3.16 -15.57
N LEU A 33 1.77 3.10 -15.02
CA LEU A 33 1.19 4.22 -14.30
C LEU A 33 2.02 4.62 -13.07
N VAL A 34 2.46 3.64 -12.27
CA VAL A 34 3.29 3.89 -11.08
C VAL A 34 4.61 4.54 -11.48
N TYR A 35 5.27 4.09 -12.56
CA TYR A 35 6.48 4.74 -13.06
C TYR A 35 6.24 6.19 -13.50
N ILE A 36 5.16 6.44 -14.25
CA ILE A 36 4.81 7.81 -14.70
C ILE A 36 4.59 8.72 -13.48
N LEU A 37 3.81 8.27 -12.50
CA LEU A 37 3.53 9.04 -11.28
C LEU A 37 4.79 9.27 -10.44
N LEU A 38 5.69 8.29 -10.38
CA LEU A 38 6.96 8.42 -9.68
C LEU A 38 7.87 9.46 -10.36
N VAL A 39 7.94 9.46 -11.69
CA VAL A 39 8.72 10.45 -12.46
C VAL A 39 8.13 11.85 -12.33
N ILE A 40 6.83 12.02 -12.53
CA ILE A 40 6.14 13.31 -12.35
C ILE A 40 6.36 13.82 -10.93
N GLY A 41 6.19 12.92 -9.96
CA GLY A 41 6.42 13.18 -8.56
C GLY A 41 7.80 13.72 -8.23
N PHE A 42 8.84 13.05 -8.76
CA PHE A 42 10.22 13.46 -8.63
C PHE A 42 10.50 14.84 -9.26
N LEU A 43 9.85 15.16 -10.39
CA LEU A 43 10.04 16.42 -11.10
C LEU A 43 9.29 17.60 -10.45
N VAL A 44 8.06 17.39 -9.97
CA VAL A 44 7.15 18.46 -9.53
C VAL A 44 7.35 18.82 -8.05
N VAL A 45 7.61 17.83 -7.19
CA VAL A 45 7.60 18.01 -5.75
C VAL A 45 9.02 17.86 -5.23
N SER A 46 9.60 19.00 -4.82
CA SER A 46 10.90 19.07 -4.16
C SER A 46 11.11 17.90 -3.19
N ALA A 47 12.31 17.31 -3.24
CA ALA A 47 12.72 16.00 -2.68
C ALA A 47 12.33 15.66 -1.21
N ARG A 48 11.71 16.59 -0.47
CA ARG A 48 11.41 16.49 0.97
C ARG A 48 10.24 15.58 1.32
N ILE A 49 9.23 15.43 0.46
CA ILE A 49 8.01 14.64 0.79
C ILE A 49 7.96 13.33 0.00
N PHE A 50 8.59 13.29 -1.19
CA PHE A 50 8.58 12.11 -2.06
C PHE A 50 9.35 10.91 -1.51
N LEU A 51 10.22 11.10 -0.51
CA LEU A 51 10.96 10.02 0.14
C LEU A 51 10.03 8.94 0.70
N PHE A 52 8.84 9.31 1.20
CA PHE A 52 7.87 8.34 1.72
C PHE A 52 7.03 7.66 0.64
N TYR A 53 6.97 8.24 -0.57
CA TYR A 53 6.23 7.65 -1.69
C TYR A 53 7.05 6.57 -2.42
N ILE A 54 8.39 6.70 -2.42
CA ILE A 54 9.30 5.70 -3.02
C ILE A 54 9.04 4.27 -2.50
N PRO A 55 9.00 3.99 -1.19
CA PRO A 55 8.72 2.65 -0.71
C PRO A 55 7.30 2.16 -1.09
N ALA A 56 6.31 3.05 -1.13
CA ALA A 56 4.98 2.69 -1.62
C ALA A 56 5.03 2.23 -3.08
N SER A 57 5.67 3.01 -3.96
CA SER A 57 5.84 2.63 -5.37
C SER A 57 6.62 1.32 -5.54
N ALA A 58 7.68 1.12 -4.75
CA ALA A 58 8.47 -0.12 -4.79
C ALA A 58 7.61 -1.35 -4.44
N PHE A 59 6.79 -1.26 -3.38
CA PHE A 59 5.88 -2.35 -3.03
C PHE A 59 4.77 -2.56 -4.07
N ALA A 60 4.22 -1.49 -4.65
CA ALA A 60 3.22 -1.60 -5.72
C ALA A 60 3.80 -2.32 -6.96
N ILE A 61 5.00 -1.92 -7.40
CA ILE A 61 5.69 -2.56 -8.52
C ILE A 61 5.93 -4.01 -8.18
N THR A 62 6.54 -4.30 -7.03
CA THR A 62 6.85 -5.67 -6.59
C THR A 62 5.59 -6.54 -6.53
N SER A 63 4.47 -6.01 -6.04
CA SER A 63 3.18 -6.70 -6.02
C SER A 63 2.72 -7.12 -7.43
N THR A 64 2.89 -6.27 -8.46
CA THR A 64 2.58 -6.65 -9.86
C THR A 64 3.48 -7.76 -10.40
N TYR A 65 4.75 -7.80 -9.99
CA TYR A 65 5.68 -8.88 -10.32
C TYR A 65 5.36 -10.19 -9.59
N TYR A 66 4.48 -10.20 -8.59
CA TYR A 66 3.96 -11.44 -7.98
C TYR A 66 2.56 -11.82 -8.50
N GLY A 67 2.09 -11.16 -9.55
CA GLY A 67 0.81 -11.48 -10.20
C GLY A 67 -0.35 -10.58 -9.82
N ASN A 68 -0.13 -9.50 -9.06
CA ASN A 68 -1.20 -8.53 -8.80
C ASN A 68 -1.68 -7.89 -10.11
N GLY A 69 -2.98 -8.03 -10.40
CA GLY A 69 -3.61 -7.55 -11.63
C GLY A 69 -3.55 -8.51 -12.83
N ALA A 70 -2.98 -9.71 -12.67
CA ALA A 70 -3.05 -10.79 -13.65
C ALA A 70 -4.26 -11.71 -13.39
N LYS A 71 -4.76 -12.39 -14.41
CA LYS A 71 -5.89 -13.33 -14.27
C LYS A 71 -5.50 -14.55 -13.43
N ASP A 72 -6.45 -15.06 -12.63
CA ASP A 72 -6.25 -16.21 -11.74
C ASP A 72 -5.70 -17.46 -12.43
N ASN A 73 -5.97 -17.64 -13.73
CA ASN A 73 -5.53 -18.80 -14.50
C ASN A 73 -4.00 -18.82 -14.76
N HIS A 74 -3.32 -17.69 -14.58
CA HIS A 74 -1.87 -17.54 -14.84
C HIS A 74 -1.03 -17.52 -13.55
N ILE A 75 -1.64 -17.61 -12.36
CA ILE A 75 -0.97 -17.35 -11.09
C ILE A 75 -1.22 -18.52 -10.13
N ASP A 76 -0.13 -19.04 -9.56
CA ASP A 76 -0.18 -20.06 -8.51
C ASP A 76 -0.68 -19.46 -7.17
N ASP A 77 -1.31 -20.27 -6.33
CA ASP A 77 -1.92 -19.80 -5.07
C ASP A 77 -0.88 -19.21 -4.10
N LEU A 78 0.36 -19.72 -4.13
CA LEU A 78 1.48 -19.19 -3.35
C LEU A 78 1.88 -17.78 -3.80
N LEU A 79 1.84 -17.50 -5.11
CA LEU A 79 2.11 -16.18 -5.65
C LEU A 79 1.04 -15.16 -5.23
N LYS A 80 -0.23 -15.59 -5.15
CA LYS A 80 -1.33 -14.73 -4.69
C LYS A 80 -1.14 -14.26 -3.25
N ILE A 81 -0.70 -15.15 -2.36
CA ILE A 81 -0.39 -14.81 -0.95
C ILE A 81 0.70 -13.73 -0.89
N ARG A 82 1.76 -13.89 -1.69
CA ARG A 82 2.86 -12.91 -1.74
C ARG A 82 2.47 -11.59 -2.39
N ALA A 83 1.70 -11.64 -3.47
CA ALA A 83 1.15 -10.45 -4.12
C ALA A 83 0.29 -9.63 -3.16
N ALA A 84 -0.56 -10.30 -2.37
CA ALA A 84 -1.40 -9.69 -1.34
C ALA A 84 -0.57 -9.06 -0.21
N GLN A 85 0.50 -9.73 0.24
CA GLN A 85 1.40 -9.18 1.26
C GLN A 85 2.03 -7.85 0.81
N TYR A 86 2.62 -7.81 -0.38
CA TYR A 86 3.20 -6.56 -0.91
C TYR A 86 2.15 -5.49 -1.23
N PHE A 87 0.94 -5.91 -1.62
CA PHE A 87 -0.17 -4.99 -1.84
C PHE A 87 -0.58 -4.28 -0.54
N ILE A 88 -0.70 -5.01 0.56
CA ILE A 88 -1.00 -4.43 1.88
C ILE A 88 0.13 -3.49 2.34
N TYR A 89 1.40 -3.87 2.13
CA TYR A 89 2.53 -2.97 2.42
C TYR A 89 2.49 -1.70 1.59
N PHE A 90 2.11 -1.80 0.31
CA PHE A 90 1.86 -0.64 -0.54
C PHE A 90 0.76 0.24 0.04
N GLU A 91 -0.41 -0.32 0.40
CA GLU A 91 -1.54 0.45 0.91
C GLU A 91 -1.17 1.21 2.20
N ILE A 92 -0.55 0.53 3.17
CA ILE A 92 -0.14 1.15 4.43
C ILE A 92 0.85 2.30 4.18
N THR A 93 1.88 2.04 3.37
CA THR A 93 2.93 3.04 3.09
C THR A 93 2.37 4.22 2.29
N TYR A 94 1.54 3.94 1.29
CA TYR A 94 0.87 4.94 0.47
C TYR A 94 -0.03 5.84 1.33
N PHE A 95 -0.82 5.24 2.22
CA PHE A 95 -1.74 5.96 3.07
C PHE A 95 -1.01 6.90 4.04
N PHE A 96 0.12 6.47 4.59
CA PHE A 96 0.99 7.31 5.41
C PHE A 96 1.60 8.48 4.61
N ALA A 97 2.19 8.19 3.44
CA ALA A 97 2.79 9.21 2.57
C ALA A 97 1.75 10.25 2.09
N SER A 98 0.56 9.79 1.69
CA SER A 98 -0.55 10.63 1.22
C SER A 98 -1.07 11.57 2.31
N THR A 99 -1.09 11.09 3.55
CA THR A 99 -1.51 11.86 4.72
C THR A 99 -0.49 12.94 5.08
N LEU A 100 0.81 12.60 5.16
CA LEU A 100 1.87 13.56 5.42
C LEU A 100 1.91 14.68 4.36
N THR A 101 1.68 14.34 3.09
CA THR A 101 1.61 15.32 2.00
C THR A 101 0.47 16.30 2.22
N LYS A 102 -0.73 15.83 2.58
CA LYS A 102 -1.87 16.69 2.86
C LYS A 102 -1.62 17.61 4.06
N PHE A 103 -0.98 17.11 5.12
CA PHE A 103 -0.60 17.97 6.25
C PHE A 103 0.40 19.05 5.86
N ALA A 104 1.43 18.72 5.07
CA ALA A 104 2.41 19.70 4.61
C ALA A 104 1.76 20.81 3.78
N ILE A 105 0.85 20.46 2.87
CA ILE A 105 0.07 21.43 2.08
C ILE A 105 -0.81 22.26 3.01
N ALA A 106 -1.55 21.63 3.93
CA ALA A 106 -2.44 22.34 4.84
C ALA A 106 -1.69 23.32 5.74
N PHE A 107 -0.55 22.94 6.32
CA PHE A 107 0.26 23.85 7.15
C PHE A 107 0.82 25.02 6.35
N THR A 108 1.24 24.78 5.10
CA THR A 108 1.72 25.85 4.21
C THR A 108 0.58 26.83 3.88
N THR A 109 -0.61 26.31 3.57
CA THR A 109 -1.79 27.14 3.31
C THR A 109 -2.23 27.92 4.54
N LEU A 110 -2.20 27.31 5.73
CA LEU A 110 -2.52 27.98 7.00
C LEU A 110 -1.55 29.13 7.33
N ARG A 111 -0.29 29.05 6.87
CA ARG A 111 0.67 30.17 6.99
C ARG A 111 0.34 31.34 6.07
N ILE A 112 -0.26 31.08 4.91
CA ILE A 112 -0.56 32.10 3.88
C ILE A 112 -1.94 32.73 4.12
N CYS A 113 -2.93 31.95 4.57
CA CYS A 113 -4.29 32.42 4.75
C CYS A 113 -4.41 33.38 5.95
N VAL A 114 -4.86 34.60 5.69
CA VAL A 114 -5.16 35.62 6.71
C VAL A 114 -6.65 35.59 7.11
N GLU A 115 -7.53 35.09 6.24
CA GLU A 115 -8.97 35.07 6.52
C GLU A 115 -9.39 34.00 7.53
N ARG A 116 -10.05 34.44 8.61
CA ARG A 116 -10.48 33.58 9.73
C ARG A 116 -11.47 32.48 9.31
N LYS A 117 -12.31 32.70 8.30
CA LYS A 117 -13.25 31.67 7.81
C LYS A 117 -12.51 30.52 7.12
N THR A 118 -11.58 30.86 6.22
CA THR A 118 -10.77 29.89 5.48
C THR A 118 -9.84 29.10 6.40
N TYR A 119 -9.28 29.76 7.42
CA TYR A 119 -8.49 29.10 8.47
C TYR A 119 -9.24 27.93 9.13
N TRP A 120 -10.48 28.17 9.58
CA TRP A 120 -11.28 27.14 10.25
C TRP A 120 -11.68 26.00 9.31
N ILE A 121 -11.96 26.27 8.03
CA ILE A 121 -12.27 25.23 7.04
C ILE A 121 -11.07 24.29 6.86
N ILE A 122 -9.86 24.84 6.74
CA ILE A 122 -8.65 24.03 6.56
C ILE A 122 -8.37 23.19 7.82
N ILE A 123 -8.51 23.78 9.02
CA ILE A 123 -8.32 23.06 10.28
C ILE A 123 -9.31 21.90 10.42
N ILE A 124 -10.60 22.11 10.11
CA ILE A 124 -11.61 21.05 10.16
C ILE A 124 -11.24 19.94 9.17
N ASN A 125 -10.82 20.28 7.95
CA ASN A 125 -10.42 19.29 6.96
C ASN A 125 -9.23 18.44 7.43
N VAL A 126 -8.20 19.09 8.00
CA VAL A 126 -7.02 18.44 8.60
C VAL A 126 -7.43 17.48 9.73
N LEU A 127 -8.35 17.89 10.60
CA LEU A 127 -8.84 17.05 11.70
C LEU A 127 -9.63 15.85 11.19
N VAL A 128 -10.51 16.04 10.21
CA VAL A 128 -11.26 14.93 9.58
C VAL A 128 -10.29 13.93 8.95
N MET A 129 -9.26 14.41 8.25
CA MET A 129 -8.23 13.54 7.66
C MET A 129 -7.47 12.74 8.72
N LEU A 130 -7.13 13.33 9.86
CA LEU A 130 -6.52 12.60 10.99
C LEU A 130 -7.45 11.48 11.51
N VAL A 131 -8.73 11.79 11.70
CA VAL A 131 -9.71 10.81 12.19
C VAL A 131 -9.86 9.65 11.21
N VAL A 132 -10.01 9.94 9.91
CA VAL A 132 -10.12 8.91 8.87
C VAL A 132 -8.86 8.03 8.86
N VAL A 133 -7.68 8.63 9.01
CA VAL A 133 -6.43 7.87 8.98
C VAL A 133 -6.31 6.91 10.16
N ILE A 134 -6.61 7.40 11.36
CA ILE A 134 -6.61 6.57 12.57
C ILE A 134 -7.66 5.45 12.44
N PHE A 135 -8.83 5.76 11.89
CA PHE A 135 -9.89 4.77 11.69
C PHE A 135 -9.49 3.68 10.68
N CYS A 136 -8.99 4.06 9.50
CA CYS A 136 -8.56 3.11 8.47
C CYS A 136 -7.39 2.25 8.93
N LEU A 137 -6.39 2.82 9.61
CA LEU A 137 -5.29 2.04 10.18
C LEU A 137 -5.77 1.13 11.31
N GLY A 138 -6.68 1.62 12.16
CA GLY A 138 -7.27 0.84 13.24
C GLY A 138 -8.06 -0.37 12.75
N LEU A 139 -8.85 -0.20 11.69
CA LEU A 139 -9.56 -1.31 11.05
C LEU A 139 -8.60 -2.25 10.31
N GLY A 140 -7.70 -1.71 9.50
CA GLY A 140 -6.74 -2.51 8.71
C GLY A 140 -5.84 -3.38 9.58
N LEU A 141 -5.33 -2.83 10.69
CA LEU A 141 -4.49 -3.57 11.64
C LEU A 141 -5.32 -4.38 12.66
N GLY A 142 -6.60 -4.05 12.86
CA GLY A 142 -7.48 -4.68 13.84
C GLY A 142 -8.27 -5.88 13.31
N ASN A 143 -8.45 -5.98 11.98
CA ASN A 143 -9.25 -7.05 11.35
C ASN A 143 -8.66 -8.45 11.57
N CYS A 144 -7.34 -8.58 11.69
CA CYS A 144 -6.68 -9.87 11.84
C CYS A 144 -5.60 -9.82 12.94
N LYS A 145 -5.66 -10.77 13.88
CA LYS A 145 -4.58 -11.04 14.83
C LYS A 145 -4.07 -12.47 14.57
N PRO A 146 -2.82 -12.68 14.10
CA PRO A 146 -1.81 -11.70 13.70
C PRO A 146 -2.13 -11.01 12.36
N LEU A 147 -1.53 -9.84 12.10
CA LEU A 147 -1.70 -9.09 10.83
C LEU A 147 -1.37 -9.95 9.59
N ALA A 148 -0.46 -10.91 9.74
CA ALA A 148 -0.10 -11.84 8.67
C ALA A 148 -1.27 -12.72 8.19
N ALA A 149 -2.31 -12.89 9.00
CA ALA A 149 -3.52 -13.60 8.60
C ALA A 149 -4.34 -12.82 7.54
N THR A 150 -4.05 -11.53 7.31
CA THR A 150 -4.73 -10.74 6.27
C THR A 150 -4.37 -11.20 4.86
N TRP A 151 -3.14 -11.67 4.64
CA TRP A 151 -2.70 -12.20 3.33
C TRP A 151 -2.53 -13.72 3.32
N ASN A 152 -2.35 -14.35 4.47
CA ASN A 152 -2.26 -15.81 4.59
C ASN A 152 -3.34 -16.35 5.55
N PRO A 153 -4.50 -16.80 5.04
CA PRO A 153 -5.59 -17.30 5.88
C PRO A 153 -5.23 -18.58 6.64
N ALA A 154 -4.19 -19.33 6.23
CA ALA A 154 -3.74 -20.53 6.91
C ALA A 154 -3.05 -20.25 8.27
N LEU A 155 -2.80 -18.98 8.61
CA LEU A 155 -2.29 -18.57 9.92
C LEU A 155 -3.40 -18.37 10.97
N TYR A 156 -4.67 -18.47 10.57
CA TYR A 156 -5.83 -18.33 11.47
C TYR A 156 -6.23 -19.66 12.14
N VAL A 157 -5.65 -20.79 11.71
CA VAL A 157 -5.97 -22.15 12.17
C VAL A 157 -5.18 -22.52 13.42
#